data_AF-A0A4R1AWM9-F1
#
_entry.id   AF-A0A4R1AWM9-F1
#
_cell.length_a   1.000
_cell.length_b   1.000
_cell.length_c   1.000
_cell.angle_alpha   90.00
_cell.angle_beta   90.00
_cell.angle_gamma   90.00
#
_symmetry.space_group_name_H-M   'P 1'
#
loop_
_entity.id
_entity.type
_entity.pdbx_description
1 polymer ?
#
loop_
_entity_poly.entity_id
_entity_poly.type
_entity_poly.pdbx_seq_one_letter_code
_entity_poly.pdbx_strand_id
1 'polypeptide(L)'
;MSREIKRKIRIQIHELIESECMDCQYRRGYENAHFCVNECPVGKELKSLSESLEGKNKESSDQLLNKGRWTEEEVFYLLNHLDLFKIPHLASKLNRPPGAVHSKAASLKKRLKASSF
;
A
#
# COMPACT_ATOMS: atom_id res chain seq x y z
N MET A 1 10.51 14.70 -12.49
CA MET A 1 9.95 16.05 -12.74
C MET A 1 10.80 17.12 -12.08
N SER A 2 10.94 18.29 -12.70
CA SER A 2 11.68 19.44 -12.14
C SER A 2 10.92 20.08 -10.96
N ARG A 3 11.65 20.81 -10.11
CA ARG A 3 11.07 21.55 -8.96
C ARG A 3 10.02 22.57 -9.39
N GLU A 4 10.23 23.23 -10.53
CA GLU A 4 9.31 24.22 -11.08
C GLU A 4 8.00 23.59 -11.53
N ILE A 5 8.04 22.44 -12.21
CA ILE A 5 6.83 21.71 -12.64
C ILE A 5 6.02 21.28 -11.42
N LYS A 6 6.67 20.73 -10.38
CA LYS A 6 6.00 20.39 -9.11
C LYS A 6 5.40 21.60 -8.41
N ARG A 7 5.98 22.78 -8.55
CA ARG A 7 5.43 24.03 -8.00
C ARG A 7 4.19 24.46 -8.77
N LYS A 8 4.22 24.43 -10.10
CA LYS A 8 3.07 24.75 -10.95
C LYS A 8 1.88 23.86 -10.67
N ILE A 9 2.09 22.54 -10.59
CA ILE A 9 1.01 21.58 -10.29
C ILE A 9 0.39 21.86 -8.91
N ARG A 10 1.20 22.19 -7.90
CA ARG A 10 0.69 22.55 -6.57
C ARG A 10 -0.14 23.83 -6.57
N ILE A 11 0.25 24.83 -7.37
CA ILE A 11 -0.53 26.07 -7.54
C ILE A 11 -1.86 25.75 -8.22
N GLN A 12 -1.86 24.96 -9.29
CA GLN A 12 -3.08 24.56 -10.00
C GLN A 12 -4.06 23.79 -9.09
N ILE A 13 -3.55 22.90 -8.25
CA ILE A 13 -4.37 22.21 -7.23
C ILE A 13 -5.01 23.23 -6.28
N HIS A 14 -4.25 24.22 -5.81
CA HIS A 14 -4.76 25.23 -4.90
C HIS A 14 -5.86 26.08 -5.55
N GLU A 15 -5.62 26.55 -6.77
CA GLU A 15 -6.57 27.35 -7.56
C GLU A 15 -7.88 26.59 -7.78
N LEU A 16 -7.82 25.31 -8.17
CA LEU A 16 -9.02 24.46 -8.34
C LEU A 16 -9.78 24.25 -7.03
N ILE A 17 -9.08 24.10 -5.91
CA ILE A 17 -9.73 23.96 -4.61
C ILE A 17 -10.43 25.26 -4.23
N GLU A 18 -9.77 26.39 -4.44
CA GLU A 18 -10.30 27.72 -4.13
C GLU A 18 -11.50 28.08 -5.00
N SER A 19 -11.42 27.86 -6.32
CA SER A 19 -12.49 28.26 -7.24
C SER A 19 -13.69 27.31 -7.21
N GLU A 20 -13.44 26.00 -7.20
CA GLU A 20 -14.50 25.01 -7.42
C GLU A 20 -14.93 24.27 -6.15
N CYS A 21 -14.06 24.15 -5.14
CA CYS A 21 -14.32 23.28 -3.99
C CYS A 21 -14.64 24.04 -2.71
N MET A 22 -14.19 25.29 -2.50
CA MET A 22 -14.38 26.04 -1.23
C MET A 22 -15.83 26.16 -0.80
N ASP A 23 -16.71 26.50 -1.74
CA ASP A 23 -18.14 26.66 -1.49
C ASP A 23 -18.98 25.52 -2.05
N CYS A 24 -18.34 24.39 -2.39
CA CYS A 24 -19.02 23.24 -2.95
C CYS A 24 -19.88 22.54 -1.89
N GLN A 25 -21.16 22.33 -2.20
CA GLN A 25 -22.13 21.65 -1.35
C GLN A 25 -21.71 20.21 -0.98
N TYR A 26 -20.95 19.53 -1.85
CA TYR A 26 -20.49 18.16 -1.64
C TYR A 26 -19.19 18.07 -0.84
N ARG A 27 -18.47 19.18 -0.63
CA ARG A 27 -17.22 19.16 0.14
C ARG A 27 -17.46 18.96 1.63
N ARG A 28 -18.61 19.42 2.14
CA ARG A 28 -18.95 19.32 3.56
C ARG A 28 -19.73 18.02 3.78
N GLY A 29 -19.11 17.04 4.44
CA GLY A 29 -19.75 15.79 4.84
C GLY A 29 -19.06 14.55 4.31
N TYR A 30 -18.92 13.54 5.17
CA TYR A 30 -18.29 12.25 4.84
C TYR A 30 -19.07 11.47 3.78
N GLU A 31 -20.40 11.60 3.77
CA GLU A 31 -21.31 10.95 2.82
C GLU A 31 -21.07 11.35 1.36
N ASN A 32 -20.61 12.58 1.13
CA ASN A 32 -20.36 13.12 -0.22
C ASN A 32 -18.91 12.92 -0.70
N ALA A 33 -18.05 12.33 0.14
CA ALA A 33 -16.66 12.04 -0.23
C ALA A 33 -16.57 11.06 -1.41
N HIS A 34 -17.46 10.06 -1.46
CA HIS A 34 -17.52 9.11 -2.58
C HIS A 34 -17.75 9.83 -3.92
N PHE A 35 -18.70 10.77 -3.94
CA PHE A 35 -18.99 11.58 -5.13
C PHE A 35 -17.78 12.39 -5.57
N CYS A 36 -17.10 13.08 -4.63
CA CYS A 36 -15.92 13.89 -4.94
C CYS A 36 -14.78 13.06 -5.54
N VAL A 37 -14.61 11.81 -5.09
CA VAL A 37 -13.51 10.95 -5.55
C VAL A 37 -13.83 10.26 -6.87
N ASN A 38 -15.07 9.81 -7.08
CA ASN A 38 -15.42 8.91 -8.18
C ASN A 38 -16.20 9.57 -9.33
N GLU A 39 -17.01 10.59 -9.02
CA GLU A 39 -17.99 11.14 -9.96
C GLU A 39 -17.66 12.58 -10.35
N CYS A 40 -17.21 13.40 -9.40
CA CYS A 40 -16.92 14.81 -9.58
C CYS A 40 -15.82 15.06 -10.64
N PRO A 41 -16.06 15.89 -11.67
CA PRO A 41 -15.06 16.20 -12.69
C PRO A 41 -13.84 16.92 -12.12
N VAL A 42 -14.05 17.88 -11.21
CA VAL A 42 -12.97 18.61 -10.51
C VAL A 42 -12.14 17.65 -9.65
N GLY A 43 -12.80 16.71 -8.96
CA GLY A 43 -12.13 15.68 -8.19
C GLY A 43 -11.24 14.75 -9.03
N LYS A 44 -11.70 14.38 -10.24
CA LYS A 44 -10.90 13.61 -11.20
C LYS A 44 -9.67 14.39 -11.68
N GLU A 45 -9.81 15.69 -11.92
CA GLU A 45 -8.71 16.56 -12.32
C GLU A 45 -7.67 16.71 -11.19
N LEU A 46 -8.12 16.99 -9.96
CA LEU A 46 -7.28 17.03 -8.77
C LEU A 46 -6.51 15.71 -8.56
N LYS A 47 -7.17 14.57 -8.80
CA LYS A 47 -6.54 13.24 -8.76
C LYS A 47 -5.44 13.12 -9.81
N SER A 48 -5.69 13.52 -11.05
CA SER A 48 -4.69 13.48 -12.13
C SER A 48 -3.47 14.36 -11.85
N LEU A 49 -3.70 15.57 -11.32
CA LEU A 49 -2.62 16.47 -10.89
C LEU A 49 -1.81 15.87 -9.73
N SER A 50 -2.48 15.22 -8.78
CA SER A 50 -1.83 14.54 -7.65
C SER A 50 -1.00 13.35 -8.12
N GLU A 51 -1.54 12.50 -9.01
CA GLU A 51 -0.80 11.37 -9.60
C GLU A 51 0.42 11.84 -10.39
N SER A 52 0.33 13.01 -11.03
CA SER A 52 1.47 13.64 -11.71
C SER A 52 2.59 14.03 -10.72
N LEU A 53 2.25 14.46 -9.50
CA LEU A 53 3.22 14.79 -8.45
C LEU A 53 3.94 13.58 -7.87
N GLU A 54 3.23 12.46 -7.71
CA GLU A 54 3.73 11.23 -7.08
C GLU A 54 4.83 10.57 -7.92
N GLY A 55 4.92 10.87 -9.22
CA GLY A 55 5.83 10.16 -10.12
C GLY A 55 5.46 8.68 -10.20
N LYS A 56 6.09 7.92 -11.09
CA LYS A 56 5.84 6.47 -11.24
C LYS A 56 6.38 5.63 -10.07
N ASN A 57 6.16 6.04 -8.83
CA ASN A 57 6.34 5.23 -7.63
C ASN A 57 4.98 4.88 -7.02
N LYS A 58 4.04 4.42 -7.84
CA LYS A 58 3.14 3.36 -7.37
C LYS A 58 3.94 2.07 -7.31
N GLU A 59 4.85 1.95 -6.33
CA GLU A 59 4.80 0.74 -5.53
C GLU A 59 3.53 0.88 -4.71
N SER A 60 2.39 0.59 -5.35
CA SER A 60 1.20 0.24 -4.60
C SER A 60 1.66 -0.82 -3.62
N SER A 61 1.50 -0.56 -2.32
CA SER A 61 1.73 -1.55 -1.26
C SER A 61 0.84 -2.80 -1.39
N ASP A 62 0.03 -2.87 -2.46
CA ASP A 62 -0.56 -4.06 -3.06
C ASP A 62 0.24 -4.53 -4.30
N GLN A 63 1.57 -4.64 -4.20
CA GLN A 63 2.23 -5.73 -4.94
C GLN A 63 1.46 -6.99 -4.55
N LEU A 64 1.08 -7.84 -5.51
CA LEU A 64 0.32 -9.08 -5.27
C LEU A 64 1.09 -9.96 -4.27
N LEU A 65 0.94 -9.67 -2.97
CA LEU A 65 1.57 -10.43 -1.92
C LEU A 65 0.94 -11.81 -1.99
N ASN A 66 1.77 -12.85 -1.89
CA ASN A 66 1.34 -14.23 -1.96
C ASN A 66 0.39 -14.54 -0.79
N LYS A 67 -0.91 -14.45 -1.05
CA LYS A 67 -1.99 -14.80 -0.10
C LYS A 67 -2.38 -16.28 -0.20
N GLY A 68 -1.82 -17.02 -1.17
CA GLY A 68 -2.12 -18.42 -1.43
C GLY A 68 -1.51 -19.40 -0.41
N ARG A 69 -1.70 -20.71 -0.68
CA ARG A 69 -1.11 -21.81 0.11
C ARG A 69 0.41 -21.65 0.19
N TRP A 70 0.99 -22.06 1.31
CA TRP A 70 2.45 -22.09 1.48
C TRP A 70 3.02 -23.24 0.66
N THR A 71 3.94 -22.96 -0.24
CA THR A 71 4.65 -24.00 -1.00
C THR A 71 5.72 -24.65 -0.12
N GLU A 72 6.22 -25.81 -0.54
CA GLU A 72 7.27 -26.52 0.20
C GLU A 72 8.56 -25.71 0.24
N GLU A 73 8.89 -24.99 -0.84
CA GLU A 73 10.07 -24.13 -0.94
C GLU A 73 9.98 -22.95 0.02
N GLU A 74 8.79 -22.32 0.13
CA GLU A 74 8.58 -21.22 1.07
C GLU A 74 8.70 -21.69 2.53
N VAL A 75 8.18 -22.89 2.83
CA VAL A 75 8.29 -23.48 4.17
C VAL A 75 9.74 -23.84 4.49
N PHE A 76 10.45 -24.46 3.55
CA PHE A 76 11.86 -24.80 3.69
C PHE A 76 12.72 -23.55 3.89
N TYR A 77 12.49 -22.50 3.09
CA TYR A 77 13.17 -21.22 3.25
C TYR A 77 12.92 -20.65 4.65
N LEU A 78 11.66 -20.63 5.11
CA LEU A 78 11.32 -20.10 6.42
C LEU A 78 12.02 -20.89 7.54
N LEU A 79 12.00 -22.23 7.51
CA LEU A 79 12.66 -23.06 8.53
C LEU A 79 14.17 -22.79 8.65
N ASN A 80 14.87 -22.66 7.52
CA ASN A 80 16.32 -22.47 7.52
C ASN A 80 16.76 -21.04 7.91
N HIS A 81 15.87 -20.06 7.77
CA HIS A 81 16.22 -18.65 7.93
C HIS A 81 15.54 -17.96 9.11
N LEU A 82 14.66 -18.67 9.83
CA LEU A 82 13.86 -18.12 10.92
C LEU A 82 14.68 -17.55 12.08
N ASP A 83 15.83 -18.16 12.36
CA ASP A 83 16.71 -17.74 13.45
C ASP A 83 17.85 -16.82 12.96
N LEU A 84 17.98 -16.62 11.64
CA LEU A 84 19.00 -15.77 11.01
C LEU A 84 18.46 -14.38 10.65
N PHE A 85 17.19 -14.29 10.24
CA PHE A 85 16.61 -13.05 9.73
C PHE A 85 15.33 -12.63 10.46
N LYS A 86 15.11 -11.31 10.54
CA LYS A 86 13.89 -10.73 11.12
C LYS A 86 12.70 -10.93 10.17
N ILE A 87 11.49 -10.97 10.73
CA ILE A 87 10.23 -11.16 9.98
C ILE A 87 10.08 -10.21 8.78
N PRO A 88 10.39 -8.89 8.86
CA PRO A 88 10.27 -8.01 7.69
C PRO A 88 11.17 -8.43 6.51
N HIS A 89 12.38 -8.92 6.80
CA HIS A 89 13.30 -9.40 5.77
C HIS A 89 12.75 -10.68 5.11
N LEU A 90 12.28 -11.62 5.91
CA LEU A 90 11.66 -12.86 5.44
C LEU A 90 10.40 -12.58 4.61
N ALA A 91 9.58 -11.62 5.04
CA ALA A 91 8.38 -11.17 4.34
C ALA A 91 8.69 -10.59 2.96
N SER A 92 9.70 -9.73 2.88
CA SER A 92 10.17 -9.18 1.61
C SER A 92 10.68 -10.29 0.68
N LYS A 93 11.48 -11.23 1.18
CA LYS A 93 12.05 -12.30 0.35
C LYS A 93 10.99 -13.28 -0.16
N LEU A 94 9.97 -13.56 0.65
CA LEU A 94 8.87 -14.46 0.30
C LEU A 94 7.74 -13.76 -0.45
N ASN A 95 7.84 -12.44 -0.67
CA ASN A 95 6.76 -11.62 -1.21
C ASN A 95 5.41 -11.87 -0.49
N ARG A 96 5.45 -11.93 0.85
CA ARG A 96 4.28 -12.23 1.70
C ARG A 96 4.07 -11.15 2.76
N PRO A 97 2.84 -10.95 3.25
CA PRO A 97 2.60 -10.00 4.33
C PRO A 97 3.36 -10.39 5.61
N PRO A 98 4.00 -9.45 6.33
CA PRO A 98 4.74 -9.76 7.55
C PRO A 98 3.93 -10.54 8.60
N GLY A 99 2.64 -10.23 8.74
CA GLY A 99 1.74 -10.95 9.64
C GLY A 99 1.52 -12.42 9.24
N ALA A 100 1.47 -12.73 7.95
CA ALA A 100 1.33 -14.11 7.46
C ALA A 100 2.60 -14.92 7.73
N VAL A 101 3.77 -14.32 7.53
CA VAL A 101 5.08 -14.92 7.84
C VAL A 101 5.20 -15.19 9.33
N HIS A 102 4.83 -14.22 10.18
CA HIS A 102 4.83 -14.38 11.63
C HIS A 102 3.95 -15.56 12.09
N SER A 103 2.72 -15.64 11.59
CA SER A 103 1.80 -16.74 11.92
C SER A 103 2.33 -18.10 11.47
N LYS A 104 2.89 -18.19 10.25
CA LYS A 104 3.48 -19.43 9.75
C LYS A 104 4.69 -19.86 10.57
N ALA A 105 5.58 -18.91 10.89
CA ALA A 105 6.75 -19.16 11.73
C ALA A 105 6.38 -19.73 13.09
N ALA A 106 5.40 -19.14 13.76
CA ALA A 106 4.90 -19.63 15.05
C ALA A 106 4.32 -21.05 14.94
N SER A 107 3.58 -21.35 13.87
CA SER A 107 3.03 -22.69 13.63
C SER A 107 4.12 -23.75 13.43
N LEU A 108 5.20 -23.42 12.72
CA LEU A 108 6.34 -24.31 12.49
C LEU A 108 7.11 -24.56 13.78
N LYS A 109 7.40 -23.51 14.56
CA LYS A 109 8.08 -23.66 15.87
C LYS A 109 7.29 -24.54 16.84
N LYS A 110 5.96 -24.47 16.83
CA LYS A 110 5.09 -25.35 17.63
C LYS A 110 5.17 -26.81 17.17
N ARG A 111 5.14 -27.06 15.85
CA ARG A 111 5.24 -28.42 15.29
C ARG A 111 6.58 -29.08 15.61
N LEU A 112 7.69 -28.34 15.49
CA LEU A 112 9.02 -28.87 15.83
C LEU A 112 9.10 -29.30 17.29
N LYS A 113 8.57 -28.50 18.22
CA LYS A 113 8.51 -28.86 19.64
C LYS A 113 7.63 -30.08 19.92
N ALA A 114 6.55 -30.26 19.17
CA ALA A 114 5.65 -31.42 19.32
C ALA A 114 6.24 -32.73 18.76
N SER A 115 7.14 -32.64 17.77
CA SER A 115 7.84 -33.80 17.19
C SER A 115 9.12 -34.19 17.96
N SER A 116 9.44 -33.48 19.04
CA SER A 116 10.62 -33.73 19.89
C SER A 116 10.28 -34.55 21.15
N PHE A 117 9.08 -35.14 21.21
CA PHE A 117 8.58 -35.99 22.30
C PHE A 117 8.25 -37.38 21.79
#